data_AF-A0A349EQG3-F1
#
_entry.id   AF-A0A349EQG3-F1
#
_cell.length_a   1.000
_cell.length_b   1.000
_cell.length_c   1.000
_cell.angle_alpha   90.00
_cell.angle_beta   90.00
_cell.angle_gamma   90.00
#
_symmetry.space_group_name_H-M   'P 1'
#
loop_
_entity.id
_entity.type
_entity.pdbx_description
1 polymer ?
#
loop_
_entity_poly.entity_id
_entity_poly.type
_entity_poly.pdbx_seq_one_letter_code
_entity_poly.pdbx_strand_id
1 'polypeptide(L)' 'MKQKKRIDRRQARAWMVMEGIRPQDIQKALGQRFHVQVIETLQGVRNDRNVLNWLIERGCPVEYLQLPKSMQKGEK' A
#
# COMPACT_ATOMS: atom_id res chain seq x y z
N MET A 1 -9.22 -0.50 25.98
CA MET A 1 -8.91 0.47 24.90
C MET A 1 -8.02 -0.23 23.88
N LYS A 2 -8.51 -0.50 22.66
CA LYS A 2 -7.70 -1.19 21.63
C LYS A 2 -6.65 -0.21 21.08
N GLN A 3 -5.37 -0.44 21.38
CA GLN A 3 -4.27 0.35 20.80
C GLN A 3 -4.35 0.22 19.27
N LYS A 4 -4.64 1.33 18.58
CA LYS A 4 -4.48 1.44 17.12
C LYS A 4 -2.99 1.33 16.83
N LYS A 5 -2.51 0.12 16.57
CA LYS A 5 -1.14 -0.13 16.09
C LYS A 5 -0.97 0.68 14.80
N ARG A 6 -0.15 1.74 14.85
CA ARG A 6 0.18 2.53 13.66
C ARG A 6 0.88 1.59 12.67
N ILE A 7 0.25 1.34 11.54
CA ILE A 7 0.81 0.52 10.47
C ILE A 7 1.88 1.37 9.80
N ASP A 8 3.15 1.11 10.11
CA ASP A 8 4.27 1.84 9.54
C ASP A 8 4.79 1.10 8.31
N ARG A 9 4.30 1.45 7.12
CA ARG A 9 4.70 0.80 5.84
C ARG A 9 5.96 1.43 5.25
N ARG A 10 6.88 1.88 6.10
CA ARG A 10 8.15 2.49 5.68
C ARG A 10 8.97 1.54 4.82
N GLN A 11 8.87 0.23 5.05
CA GLN A 11 9.49 -0.79 4.21
C GLN A 11 8.91 -0.80 2.79
N ALA A 12 7.59 -0.67 2.63
CA ALA A 12 6.98 -0.59 1.30
C ALA A 12 7.44 0.65 0.54
N ARG A 13 7.58 1.78 1.25
CA ARG A 13 8.10 3.01 0.67
C ARG A 13 9.59 2.89 0.31
N ALA A 14 10.40 2.20 1.10
CA ALA A 14 11.79 1.92 0.78
C ALA A 14 11.91 1.02 -0.45
N TRP A 15 11.11 -0.05 -0.52
CA TRP A 15 11.02 -0.93 -1.68
C TRP A 15 10.64 -0.16 -2.96
N MET A 16 9.65 0.72 -2.89
CA MET A 16 9.30 1.59 -4.02
C MET A 16 10.49 2.41 -4.52
N VAL A 17 11.30 2.97 -3.61
CA VAL A 17 12.50 3.73 -3.98
C VAL A 17 13.54 2.84 -4.66
N MET A 18 13.75 1.61 -4.16
CA MET A 18 14.69 0.66 -4.77
C MET A 18 14.26 0.25 -6.18
N GLU A 19 12.96 0.08 -6.41
CA GLU A 19 12.39 -0.28 -7.72
C GLU A 19 12.17 0.93 -8.65
N GLY A 20 12.53 2.15 -8.20
CA GLY A 20 12.33 3.38 -8.98
C GLY A 20 10.85 3.80 -9.15
N ILE A 21 9.96 3.27 -8.31
CA ILE A 21 8.52 3.52 -8.35
C ILE A 21 8.19 4.77 -7.52
N ARG A 22 7.52 5.76 -8.13
CA ARG A 22 7.00 6.94 -7.42
C ARG A 22 5.51 6.79 -7.14
N PRO A 23 4.98 7.45 -6.09
CA PRO A 23 3.53 7.50 -5.84
C PRO A 23 2.73 8.04 -7.04
N GLN A 24 3.34 8.89 -7.86
CA GLN A 24 2.75 9.42 -9.09
C GLN A 24 2.58 8.34 -10.17
N ASP A 25 3.49 7.38 -10.25
CA ASP A 25 3.40 6.28 -11.21
C ASP A 25 2.23 5.37 -10.87
N ILE A 26 2.07 5.07 -9.58
CA ILE A 26 0.92 4.31 -9.07
C ILE A 26 -0.38 5.06 -9.33
N GLN A 27 -0.41 6.38 -9.05
CA GLN A 27 -1.57 7.22 -9.30
C GLN A 27 -1.97 7.21 -10.79
N LYS A 28 -1.00 7.32 -11.70
CA LYS A 28 -1.24 7.27 -13.15
C LYS A 28 -1.71 5.88 -13.58
N ALA A 29 -1.07 4.82 -13.09
CA ALA A 29 -1.42 3.44 -13.42
C ALA A 29 -2.84 3.07 -12.97
N LEU A 30 -3.28 3.59 -11.83
CA LEU A 30 -4.62 3.34 -11.28
C LEU A 30 -5.67 4.37 -11.70
N GLY A 31 -5.32 5.38 -12.52
CA GLY A 31 -6.23 6.45 -12.90
C GLY A 31 -6.76 7.26 -11.71
N GLN A 32 -6.02 7.29 -10.58
CA GLN A 32 -6.45 8.01 -9.39
C GLN A 32 -6.35 9.52 -9.60
N ARG A 33 -7.26 10.26 -8.95
CA ARG A 33 -7.30 11.73 -9.05
C ARG A 33 -6.11 12.40 -8.36
N PHE A 34 -5.61 11.83 -7.26
CA PHE A 34 -4.56 12.44 -6.44
C PHE A 34 -3.56 11.41 -5.93
N HIS A 35 -2.26 11.69 -6.11
CA HIS A 35 -1.18 10.85 -5.59
C HIS A 35 -1.11 10.83 -4.06
N VAL A 36 -1.73 11.82 -3.40
CA VAL A 36 -1.89 11.87 -1.95
C VAL A 36 -2.60 10.61 -1.42
N GLN A 37 -3.57 10.05 -2.17
CA GLN A 37 -4.26 8.82 -1.77
C GLN A 37 -3.31 7.62 -1.67
N VAL A 38 -2.30 7.57 -2.54
CA VAL A 38 -1.22 6.56 -2.49
C VAL A 38 -0.36 6.79 -1.25
N ILE A 39 0.00 8.04 -0.94
CA ILE A 39 0.80 8.39 0.24
C ILE A 39 0.05 8.05 1.54
N GLU A 40 -1.23 8.43 1.65
CA GLU A 40 -2.09 8.10 2.79
C GLU A 40 -2.21 6.58 2.99
N THR A 41 -2.24 5.84 1.88
CA THR A 41 -2.21 4.37 1.92
C THR A 41 -0.88 3.87 2.46
N LEU A 42 0.26 4.36 1.97
CA LEU A 42 1.57 3.98 2.50
C LEU A 42 1.78 4.41 3.96
N GLN A 43 1.13 5.47 4.41
CA GLN A 43 1.17 5.92 5.81
C GLN A 43 0.19 5.16 6.72
N GLY A 44 -0.64 4.27 6.15
CA GLY A 44 -1.67 3.54 6.90
C GLY A 44 -2.83 4.42 7.39
N VAL A 45 -2.92 5.67 6.90
CA VAL A 45 -4.05 6.59 7.14
C VAL A 45 -5.28 6.09 6.39
N ARG A 46 -5.07 5.56 5.18
CA ARG A 46 -6.10 4.99 4.31
C ARG A 46 -5.76 3.54 3.97
N ASN A 47 -6.79 2.75 3.68
CA ASN A 47 -6.63 1.39 3.20
C ASN A 47 -7.20 1.24 1.78
N ASP A 48 -6.43 1.68 0.79
CA ASP A 48 -6.84 1.62 -0.61
C ASP A 48 -6.40 0.29 -1.23
N ARG A 49 -7.37 -0.60 -1.50
CA ARG A 49 -7.11 -1.96 -2.00
C ARG A 49 -6.43 -1.97 -3.36
N ASN A 50 -6.75 -0.99 -4.21
CA ASN A 50 -6.18 -0.91 -5.55
C ASN A 50 -4.69 -0.59 -5.49
N VAL A 51 -4.30 0.35 -4.64
CA VAL A 51 -2.89 0.71 -4.40
C VAL A 51 -2.12 -0.49 -3.84
N LEU A 52 -2.71 -1.20 -2.88
CA LEU A 52 -2.08 -2.35 -2.25
C LEU A 52 -1.93 -3.52 -3.21
N ASN A 53 -2.98 -3.84 -3.97
CA ASN A 53 -2.92 -4.89 -4.99
C ASN A 53 -1.89 -4.54 -6.06
N TRP A 54 -1.87 -3.30 -6.54
CA TRP A 54 -0.89 -2.86 -7.53
C TRP A 54 0.55 -3.05 -7.04
N LEU A 55 0.83 -2.74 -5.77
CA LEU A 55 2.13 -2.97 -5.16
C LEU A 55 2.47 -4.47 -5.11
N ILE A 56 1.52 -5.32 -4.73
CA ILE A 56 1.70 -6.79 -4.68
C ILE A 56 1.96 -7.36 -6.08
N GLU A 57 1.15 -6.96 -7.08
CA GLU A 57 1.30 -7.38 -8.47
C GLU A 57 2.65 -6.97 -9.05
N ARG A 58 3.22 -5.86 -8.57
CA ARG A 58 4.55 -5.39 -8.95
C ARG A 58 5.70 -6.09 -8.21
N GLY A 59 5.39 -6.97 -7.24
CA GLY A 59 6.38 -7.73 -6.48
C GLY A 59 6.72 -7.16 -5.11
N CYS A 60 5.96 -6.18 -4.61
CA CYS A 60 6.16 -5.66 -3.25
C CYS A 60 5.83 -6.75 -2.23
N PRO A 61 6.74 -7.08 -1.29
CA PRO A 61 6.46 -8.04 -0.25
C PRO A 61 5.24 -7.64 0.59
N VAL A 62 4.27 -8.55 0.71
CA VAL A 62 3.04 -8.35 1.50
C VAL A 62 3.34 -7.98 2.96
N GLU A 63 4.46 -8.49 3.49
CA GLU A 63 4.96 -8.19 4.83
C GLU A 63 5.25 -6.69 5.03
N TYR A 64 5.74 -6.01 3.99
CA TYR A 64 6.03 -4.58 4.02
C TYR A 64 4.77 -3.73 4.02
N LEU A 65 3.68 -4.26 3.45
CA LEU A 65 2.37 -3.64 3.46
C LEU A 65 1.64 -3.84 4.80
N GLN A 66 2.18 -4.70 5.68
CA GLN A 66 1.62 -5.03 6.99
C GLN A 66 0.10 -5.26 6.91
N LEU A 67 -0.35 -5.91 5.84
CA LEU A 67 -1.77 -6.19 5.65
C LEU A 67 -2.19 -7.17 6.73
N PRO A 68 -3.31 -6.92 7.43
CA PRO A 68 -3.84 -7.94 8.32
C PRO A 68 -4.07 -9.21 7.49
N LYS A 69 -3.68 -10.37 8.03
CA LYS A 69 -3.85 -11.68 7.34
C LYS A 69 -5.28 -11.91 6.84
N SER A 70 -6.27 -11.20 7.40
CA SER A 70 -7.68 -11.19 6.96
C SER A 70 -7.94 -10.58 5.57
N MET A 71 -6.93 -10.01 4.89
CA MET A 71 -7.03 -9.63 3.48
C MET A 71 -6.62 -10.75 2.51
N GLN A 72 -6.11 -11.89 3.00
CA GLN A 72 -5.61 -13.00 2.16
C GLN A 72 -6.69 -13.95 1.61
N LYS A 73 -7.99 -13.68 1.79
CA LYS A 73 -9.00 -14.55 1.19
C LYS A 73 -10.30 -13.79 0.94
N GLY A 74 -10.69 -13.72 -0.33
CA GLY A 74 -12.11 -13.68 -0.66
C GLY A 74 -12.72 -14.98 -0.16
N GLU A 75 -13.39 -14.92 0.98
CA GLU A 75 -14.47 -15.86 1.26
C GLU A 75 -15.77 -15.18 0.82
N LYS A 76 -16.23 -15.53 -0.37
CA LYS A 76 -17.61 -15.96 -0.57
C LYS A 76 -17.72 -16.84 -1.80
#